data_AF-A0A2P7Q2E1-F1
#
_entry.id   AF-A0A2P7Q2E1-F1
#
_cell.length_a   1.000
_cell.length_b   1.000
_cell.length_c   1.000
_cell.angle_alpha   90.00
_cell.angle_beta   90.00
_cell.angle_gamma   90.00
#
_symmetry.space_group_name_H-M   'P 1'
#
loop_
_entity.id
_entity.type
_entity.pdbx_description
1 polymer ?
#
loop_
_entity_poly.entity_id
_entity_poly.type
_entity_poly.pdbx_seq_one_letter_code
_entity_poly.pdbx_strand_id
1 'polypeptide(L)'
;MKEIENKKTSKISNAILKEENLSTRISDDQLQGEFNYSQADKILKKMLEKGLINEVEFNKITELNRETFSPILVKIMPLNR
;
A
#
# COMPACT_ATOMS: atom_id res chain seq x y z
N MET A 1 20.05 27.37 32.72
CA MET A 1 19.82 26.01 33.26
C MET A 1 18.38 25.95 33.74
N LYS A 2 17.49 25.07 33.30
CA LYS A 2 17.59 23.80 32.58
C LYS A 2 16.52 23.75 31.49
N GLU A 3 16.89 23.30 30.30
CA GLU A 3 15.95 22.79 29.30
C GLU A 3 15.20 21.62 29.93
N ILE A 4 13.89 21.80 30.14
CA ILE A 4 13.02 20.79 30.73
C ILE A 4 12.66 19.79 29.62
N GLU A 5 13.53 18.78 29.49
CA GLU A 5 13.18 17.36 29.37
C GLU A 5 12.01 16.96 28.45
N ASN A 6 12.03 17.40 27.18
CA ASN A 6 11.16 16.86 26.12
C ASN A 6 11.51 15.42 25.65
N LYS A 7 12.26 14.64 26.45
CA LYS A 7 12.76 13.31 26.08
C LYS A 7 11.99 12.13 26.68
N LYS A 8 11.01 12.38 27.56
CA LYS A 8 10.34 11.30 28.32
C LYS A 8 8.95 10.88 27.80
N THR A 9 8.38 11.57 26.83
CA THR A 9 7.04 11.23 26.30
C THR A 9 7.08 10.18 25.17
N SER A 10 8.20 10.03 24.46
CA SER A 10 8.34 9.03 23.39
C SER A 10 8.58 7.59 23.85
N LYS A 11 8.92 7.37 25.13
CA LYS A 11 9.20 6.00 25.63
C LYS A 11 7.97 5.32 26.25
N ILE A 12 7.05 6.10 26.81
CA ILE A 12 5.85 5.57 27.48
C ILE A 12 4.80 5.13 26.45
N SER A 13 4.69 5.82 25.32
CA SER A 13 3.79 5.44 24.22
C SER A 13 4.11 4.05 23.65
N ASN A 14 5.39 3.68 23.58
CA ASN A 14 5.83 2.40 23.02
C ASN A 14 5.60 1.21 23.96
N ALA A 15 5.46 1.43 25.27
CA ALA A 15 5.26 0.36 26.26
C ALA A 15 3.78 -0.04 26.38
N ILE A 16 2.85 0.91 26.23
CA ILE A 16 1.40 0.67 26.38
C ILE A 16 0.81 -0.08 25.16
N LEU A 17 1.51 -0.10 24.03
CA LEU A 17 1.05 -0.73 22.78
C LEU A 17 1.31 -2.25 22.69
N LYS A 18 1.86 -2.88 23.72
CA LYS A 18 2.35 -4.27 23.65
C LYS A 18 1.35 -5.35 24.04
N GLU A 19 0.24 -5.02 24.67
CA GLU A 19 -0.74 -6.02 25.11
C GLU A 19 -2.14 -5.56 24.69
N GLU A 20 -2.87 -6.43 24.00
CA GLU A 20 -4.31 -6.30 23.68
C GLU A 20 -4.76 -5.48 22.47
N ASN A 21 -4.10 -5.65 21.31
CA ASN A 21 -4.85 -5.82 20.05
C ASN A 21 -3.90 -6.31 18.96
N LEU A 22 -4.36 -7.22 18.13
CA LEU A 22 -3.65 -7.65 16.92
C LEU A 22 -3.71 -6.54 15.85
N SER A 23 -3.32 -5.32 16.21
CA SER A 23 -3.10 -4.22 15.28
C SER A 23 -1.74 -4.47 14.63
N THR A 24 -1.71 -5.32 13.61
CA THR A 24 -0.64 -5.26 12.61
C THR A 24 -0.66 -3.85 12.05
N ARG A 25 0.21 -2.98 12.59
CA ARG A 25 0.45 -1.65 12.02
C ARG A 25 0.90 -1.88 10.58
N ILE A 26 0.09 -1.44 9.63
CA ILE A 26 0.49 -1.35 8.23
C ILE A 26 1.66 -0.37 8.17
N SER A 27 2.78 -0.77 7.55
CA SER A 27 3.91 0.14 7.37
C SER A 27 3.60 1.19 6.30
N ASP A 28 4.31 2.31 6.34
CA ASP A 28 4.16 3.36 5.33
C ASP A 28 4.46 2.83 3.91
N ASP A 29 5.45 1.95 3.76
CA ASP A 29 5.78 1.30 2.48
C ASP A 29 4.62 0.45 1.95
N GLN A 30 3.94 -0.27 2.83
CA GLN A 30 2.78 -1.07 2.47
C GLN A 30 1.60 -0.19 2.03
N LEU A 31 1.35 0.92 2.75
CA LEU A 31 0.33 1.89 2.37
C LEU A 31 0.67 2.57 1.03
N GLN A 32 1.94 2.86 0.80
CA GLN A 32 2.42 3.44 -0.44
C GLN A 32 2.23 2.48 -1.62
N GLY A 33 2.48 1.18 -1.43
CA GLY A 33 2.20 0.14 -2.42
C GLY A 33 0.73 0.10 -2.83
N GLU A 34 -0.20 0.13 -1.86
CA GLU A 34 -1.65 0.19 -2.12
C GLU A 34 -2.05 1.43 -2.91
N PHE A 35 -1.54 2.60 -2.50
CA PHE A 35 -1.82 3.85 -3.19
C PHE A 35 -1.30 3.82 -4.63
N ASN A 36 -0.06 3.36 -4.84
CA ASN A 36 0.55 3.28 -6.15
C ASN A 36 -0.18 2.32 -7.08
N TYR A 37 -0.56 1.14 -6.57
CA TYR A 37 -1.36 0.17 -7.33
C TYR A 37 -2.71 0.77 -7.76
N SER A 38 -3.42 1.44 -6.84
CA SER A 38 -4.70 2.11 -7.14
C SER A 38 -4.56 3.18 -8.23
N GLN A 39 -3.48 3.96 -8.21
CA GLN A 39 -3.22 4.97 -9.22
C GLN A 39 -2.86 4.34 -10.57
N ALA A 40 -2.05 3.29 -10.58
CA ALA A 40 -1.69 2.57 -11.79
C ALA A 40 -2.91 1.93 -12.47
N ASP A 41 -3.82 1.30 -11.72
CA ASP A 41 -5.07 0.74 -12.23
C ASP A 41 -5.96 1.80 -12.91
N LYS A 42 -6.09 2.99 -12.32
CA LYS A 42 -6.85 4.10 -12.92
C LYS A 42 -6.23 4.58 -14.23
N ILE A 43 -4.91 4.65 -14.31
CA ILE A 43 -4.20 5.04 -15.53
C ILE A 43 -4.41 3.97 -16.60
N LEU A 44 -4.27 2.70 -16.23
CA LEU A 44 -4.37 1.58 -17.14
C LEU A 44 -5.77 1.46 -17.76
N LYS A 45 -6.83 1.65 -16.96
CA LYS A 45 -8.22 1.72 -17.43
C LYS A 45 -8.41 2.82 -18.46
N LYS A 46 -7.88 4.02 -18.21
CA LYS A 46 -7.93 5.13 -19.17
C LYS A 46 -7.16 4.83 -20.46
N MET A 47 -6.04 4.10 -20.38
CA MET A 47 -5.29 3.68 -21.57
C MET A 47 -6.12 2.71 -22.42
N LEU A 48 -6.79 1.74 -21.78
CA LEU A 48 -7.68 0.80 -22.46
C LEU A 48 -8.88 1.52 -23.09
N GLU A 49 -9.57 2.38 -22.35
CA GLU A 49 -10.71 3.18 -22.84
C GLU A 49 -10.34 4.04 -24.05
N LYS A 50 -9.11 4.54 -24.09
CA LYS A 50 -8.59 5.34 -25.21
C LYS A 50 -8.03 4.52 -26.37
N GLY A 51 -8.03 3.19 -26.26
CA GLY A 51 -7.45 2.29 -27.26
C GLY A 51 -5.93 2.40 -27.39
N LEU A 52 -5.23 2.90 -26.37
CA LEU A 52 -3.76 2.97 -26.35
C LEU A 52 -3.12 1.61 -26.08
N ILE A 53 -3.89 0.71 -25.46
CA ILE A 53 -3.54 -0.69 -25.22
C ILE A 53 -4.77 -1.54 -25.49
N ASN A 54 -4.53 -2.81 -25.81
CA ASN A 54 -5.60 -3.81 -25.92
C ASN A 54 -5.83 -4.57 -24.59
N GLU A 55 -6.84 -5.42 -24.55
CA GLU A 55 -7.22 -6.20 -23.37
C GLU A 55 -6.12 -7.18 -22.92
N VAL A 56 -5.37 -7.77 -23.86
CA VAL A 56 -4.24 -8.66 -23.56
C VAL A 56 -3.11 -7.91 -22.87
N GLU A 57 -2.79 -6.71 -23.35
CA GLU A 57 -1.80 -5.81 -22.74
C GLU A 57 -2.27 -5.30 -21.38
N PHE A 58 -3.55 -4.95 -21.25
CA PHE A 58 -4.15 -4.57 -19.97
C PHE A 58 -3.98 -5.66 -18.91
N ASN A 59 -4.23 -6.93 -19.26
CA ASN A 59 -4.07 -8.04 -18.31
C ASN A 59 -2.61 -8.25 -17.91
N LYS A 60 -1.68 -8.25 -18.87
CA LYS A 60 -0.24 -8.37 -18.59
C LYS A 60 0.27 -7.25 -17.69
N ILE A 61 -0.12 -6.01 -17.98
CA ILE A 61 0.31 -4.86 -17.15
C ILE A 61 -0.34 -4.92 -15.77
N THR A 62 -1.58 -5.41 -15.66
CA THR A 62 -2.24 -5.62 -14.35
C THR A 62 -1.46 -6.60 -13.48
N GLU A 63 -1.03 -7.74 -14.06
CA GLU A 63 -0.20 -8.73 -13.36
C GLU A 63 1.14 -8.12 -12.92
N LEU A 64 1.83 -7.42 -13.83
CA LEU A 64 3.10 -6.74 -13.51
C LEU A 64 2.94 -5.68 -12.42
N ASN A 65 1.83 -4.93 -12.41
CA ASN A 65 1.55 -3.94 -11.36
C ASN A 65 1.33 -4.62 -10.00
N ARG A 66 0.68 -5.80 -9.95
CA ARG A 66 0.52 -6.55 -8.70
C ARG A 66 1.85 -7.03 -8.15
N GLU A 67 2.75 -7.50 -9.02
CA GLU A 67 4.09 -7.91 -8.62
C GLU A 67 4.92 -6.72 -8.16
N THR A 68 4.91 -5.63 -8.94
CA THR A 68 5.73 -4.43 -8.71
C THR A 68 5.33 -3.69 -7.44
N PHE A 69 4.04 -3.46 -7.24
CA PHE A 69 3.56 -2.71 -6.07
C PHE A 69 3.34 -3.59 -4.84
N SER A 70 3.28 -4.91 -5.04
CA SER A 70 3.04 -5.91 -3.98
C SER A 70 1.99 -5.46 -2.95
N PRO A 71 0.79 -5.01 -3.39
CA PRO A 71 -0.22 -4.50 -2.48
C PRO A 71 -0.64 -5.60 -1.49
N ILE A 72 -0.86 -5.24 -0.22
CA ILE A 72 -1.30 -6.16 0.84
C ILE A 72 -2.55 -6.94 0.41
N LEU A 73 -3.47 -6.27 -0.28
CA LEU A 73 -4.75 -6.85 -0.69
C LEU A 73 -4.64 -7.77 -1.92
N VAL A 74 -3.45 -7.98 -2.51
CA VAL A 74 -3.27 -8.82 -3.71
C VAL A 74 -3.86 -10.22 -3.55
N LYS A 75 -3.80 -10.80 -2.34
CA LYS A 75 -4.30 -12.15 -2.02
C LYS A 75 -5.81 -12.30 -2.18
N ILE A 76 -6.55 -11.20 -2.04
CA ILE A 76 -8.02 -11.19 -2.14
C ILE A 76 -8.51 -10.49 -3.41
N MET A 77 -7.62 -9.93 -4.22
CA MET A 77 -7.99 -9.31 -5.48
C MET A 77 -8.43 -10.36 -6.51
N PRO A 78 -9.47 -10.09 -7.32
CA PRO A 78 -9.89 -10.99 -8.38
C PRO A 78 -8.73 -11.19 -9.36
N LEU A 79 -8.47 -12.42 -9.79
CA LEU A 79 -7.50 -12.67 -10.87
C LEU A 79 -8.16 -12.33 -12.20
N ASN A 80 -7.44 -11.64 -13.07
CA ASN A 80 -7.87 -11.45 -14.45
C ASN A 80 -7.63 -12.79 -15.16
N ARG A 81 -8.68 -13.61 -15.31
CA ARG A 81 -8.66 -14.90 -16.00
C ARG A 81 -9.36 -14.78 -17.34
#